data_AF-A0A3N4IU87-F1
#
_entry.id   AF-A0A3N4IU87-F1
#
_cell.length_a   1.000
_cell.length_b   1.000
_cell.length_c   1.000
_cell.angle_alpha   90.00
_cell.angle_beta   90.00
_cell.angle_gamma   90.00
#
_symmetry.space_group_name_H-M   'P 1'
#
loop_
_entity.id
_entity.type
_entity.pdbx_description
1 polymer ?
#
loop_
_entity_poly.entity_id
_entity_poly.type
_entity_poly.pdbx_seq_one_letter_code
_entity_poly.pdbx_strand_id
1 'polypeptide(L)'
;FDSPLLHYLAVLSIDQHNGSFHDANSYTGYLASTLYCARLLMIQSCIQLSNVSLPSDVPLSPCQVFKKHKAQYMRCSQETPVSIILDQLAFGMGIQKRGGGSKIVLYSEEK
;
A
#
# COMPACT_ATOMS: atom_id res chain seq x y z
N PHE A 1 -13.66 12.56 -8.15
CA PHE A 1 -12.99 11.52 -7.33
C PHE A 1 -13.04 11.97 -5.89
N ASP A 2 -13.65 11.18 -5.00
CA ASP A 2 -13.77 11.55 -3.59
C ASP A 2 -12.47 11.31 -2.80
N SER A 3 -11.52 10.59 -3.40
CA SER A 3 -10.17 10.38 -2.87
C SER A 3 -9.11 10.91 -3.84
N PRO A 4 -8.34 11.94 -3.46
CA PRO A 4 -7.20 12.42 -4.24
C PRO A 4 -6.15 11.34 -4.52
N LEU A 5 -5.99 10.38 -3.60
CA LEU A 5 -5.05 9.27 -3.76
C LEU A 5 -5.49 8.32 -4.88
N LEU A 6 -6.80 8.01 -4.95
CA LEU A 6 -7.33 7.18 -6.03
C LEU A 6 -7.31 7.92 -7.36
N HIS A 7 -7.53 9.24 -7.35
CA HIS A 7 -7.40 10.06 -8.54
C HIS A 7 -5.96 10.03 -9.08
N TYR A 8 -4.97 10.22 -8.21
CA TYR A 8 -3.55 10.14 -8.55
C TYR A 8 -3.19 8.79 -9.19
N LEU A 9 -3.65 7.68 -8.59
CA LEU A 9 -3.42 6.34 -9.14
C LEU A 9 -4.14 6.11 -10.47
N ALA A 10 -5.35 6.63 -10.64
CA ALA A 10 -6.07 6.57 -11.90
C ALA A 10 -5.30 7.33 -13.01
N VAL A 11 -4.73 8.49 -12.70
CA VAL A 11 -3.88 9.23 -13.64
C VAL A 11 -2.59 8.45 -13.94
N LEU A 12 -1.95 7.86 -12.92
CA LEU A 12 -0.76 7.01 -13.11
C LEU A 12 -1.03 5.75 -13.93
N SER A 13 -2.29 5.33 -14.07
CA SER A 13 -2.63 4.20 -14.94
C SER A 13 -2.51 4.52 -16.43
N ILE A 14 -2.44 5.81 -16.80
CA ILE A 14 -2.39 6.28 -18.19
C ILE A 14 -0.93 6.38 -18.65
N ASP A 15 -0.59 5.61 -19.68
CA ASP A 15 0.64 5.76 -20.45
C ASP A 15 0.57 7.03 -21.31
N GLN A 16 1.37 8.03 -20.94
CA GLN A 16 1.40 9.33 -21.61
C GLN A 16 1.93 9.26 -23.04
N HIS A 17 2.71 8.24 -23.39
CA HIS A 17 3.28 8.11 -24.73
C HIS A 17 2.26 7.62 -25.76
N ASN A 18 1.41 6.69 -25.35
CA ASN A 18 0.46 6.01 -26.24
C ASN A 18 -1.00 6.42 -25.99
N GLY A 19 -1.28 7.18 -24.93
CA GLY A 19 -2.63 7.52 -24.48
C GLY A 19 -3.45 6.32 -24.03
N SER A 20 -2.80 5.17 -23.80
CA SER A 20 -3.41 3.91 -23.38
C SER A 20 -3.26 3.68 -21.89
N PHE A 21 -3.91 2.65 -21.35
CA PHE A 21 -3.64 2.22 -19.98
C PHE A 21 -2.40 1.33 -19.92
N HIS A 22 -1.65 1.42 -18.82
CA HIS A 22 -0.59 0.47 -18.51
C HIS A 22 -1.13 -0.94 -18.40
N ASP A 23 -0.31 -1.93 -18.77
CA ASP A 23 -0.65 -3.32 -18.52
C ASP A 23 -0.76 -3.59 -17.01
N ALA A 24 -1.53 -4.62 -16.65
CA ALA A 24 -1.80 -4.95 -15.26
C ALA A 24 -0.52 -5.24 -14.45
N ASN A 25 0.54 -5.78 -15.06
CA ASN A 25 1.79 -6.06 -14.34
C ASN A 25 2.53 -4.76 -14.02
N SER A 26 2.63 -3.84 -14.98
CA SER A 26 3.23 -2.51 -14.75
C SER A 26 2.44 -1.71 -13.73
N TYR A 27 1.10 -1.72 -13.82
CA TYR A 27 0.24 -1.00 -12.88
C TYR A 27 0.31 -1.55 -11.44
N THR A 28 0.49 -2.87 -11.28
CA THR A 28 0.71 -3.52 -9.98
C THR A 28 1.94 -2.93 -9.26
N GLY A 29 2.98 -2.55 -10.00
CA GLY A 29 4.15 -1.86 -9.44
C GLY A 29 3.82 -0.50 -8.82
N TYR A 30 3.02 0.32 -9.51
CA TYR A 30 2.58 1.63 -8.98
C TYR A 30 1.70 1.49 -7.73
N LEU A 31 0.80 0.50 -7.72
CA LEU A 31 -0.01 0.17 -6.54
C LEU A 31 0.86 -0.24 -5.35
N ALA A 32 1.86 -1.10 -5.57
CA ALA A 32 2.77 -1.57 -4.54
C ALA A 32 3.61 -0.43 -3.94
N SER A 33 4.18 0.43 -4.78
CA SER A 33 4.94 1.62 -4.35
C SER A 33 4.07 2.57 -3.54
N THR A 34 2.85 2.85 -4.00
CA THR A 34 1.93 3.76 -3.31
C THR A 34 1.52 3.19 -1.95
N LEU A 35 1.23 1.89 -1.88
CA LEU A 35 0.92 1.20 -0.62
C LEU A 35 2.10 1.23 0.36
N TYR A 36 3.33 1.05 -0.14
CA TYR A 36 4.54 1.16 0.66
C TYR A 36 4.71 2.56 1.26
N CYS A 37 4.55 3.61 0.44
CA CYS A 37 4.58 4.99 0.92
C CYS A 37 3.51 5.27 1.97
N ALA A 38 2.27 4.83 1.73
CA ALA A 38 1.17 4.97 2.69
C ALA A 38 1.48 4.30 4.03
N ARG A 39 2.12 3.12 4.00
CA ARG A 39 2.56 2.39 5.20
C ARG A 39 3.64 3.14 5.97
N LEU A 40 4.64 3.71 5.28
CA LEU A 40 5.69 4.51 5.91
C LEU A 40 5.13 5.74 6.61
N LEU A 41 4.26 6.49 5.92
CA LEU A 41 3.60 7.67 6.49
C LEU A 41 2.78 7.29 7.73
N MET A 42 2.03 6.19 7.67
CA MET A 42 1.26 5.71 8.82
C MET A 42 2.15 5.35 10.01
N ILE A 43 3.28 4.69 9.79
CA ILE A 43 4.26 4.37 10.85
C ILE A 43 4.80 5.66 11.46
N GLN A 44 5.23 6.61 10.63
CA GLN A 44 5.75 7.90 11.09
C GLN A 44 4.73 8.63 11.96
N SER A 45 3.46 8.71 11.51
CA SER A 45 2.38 9.32 12.28
C SER A 45 2.12 8.58 13.60
N CYS A 46 2.20 7.25 13.62
CA CYS A 46 2.04 6.47 14.85
C CYS A 46 3.15 6.77 15.87
N ILE A 47 4.40 6.92 15.42
CA ILE A 47 5.54 7.29 16.27
C ILE A 47 5.34 8.70 16.83
N GLN A 48 4.90 9.65 16.00
CA GLN A 48 4.61 11.01 16.45
C GLN A 48 3.47 11.03 17.47
N LEU A 49 2.38 10.30 17.23
CA LEU A 49 1.26 10.21 18.15
C LEU A 49 1.64 9.57 19.50
N SER A 50 2.47 8.53 19.50
CA SER A 50 2.97 7.91 20.74
C SER A 50 3.87 8.84 21.56
N ASN A 51 4.47 9.85 20.94
CA ASN A 51 5.30 10.84 21.64
C ASN A 51 4.47 11.98 22.24
N VAL A 52 3.20 12.15 21.82
CA VAL A 52 2.31 13.25 22.25
C VAL A 52 1.31 12.81 23.33
N SER A 53 1.16 11.50 23.59
CA SER A 53 0.22 11.00 24.60
C SER A 53 0.53 11.54 26.01
N LEU A 54 -0.43 12.31 26.55
CA LEU A 54 -0.43 12.97 27.86
C LEU A 54 -0.28 11.98 29.05
N PRO A 55 0.07 12.46 30.26
CA PRO A 55 0.61 11.66 31.36
C PRO A 55 -0.34 10.64 32.04
N SER A 56 -1.58 10.52 31.58
CA SER A 56 -2.64 9.76 32.29
C SER A 56 -3.04 8.44 31.64
N ASP A 57 -2.65 8.20 30.39
CA ASP A 57 -2.95 6.94 29.70
C ASP A 57 -1.67 6.11 29.58
N VAL A 58 -1.77 4.82 29.92
CA VAL A 58 -0.66 3.85 29.78
C VAL A 58 -0.03 4.02 28.40
N PRO A 59 1.28 4.34 28.30
CA PRO A 59 1.91 4.62 27.02
C PRO A 59 1.80 3.38 26.14
N LEU A 60 0.89 3.44 25.16
CA LEU A 60 0.74 2.38 24.17
C LEU A 60 2.00 2.37 23.33
N SER A 61 2.63 1.20 23.21
CA SER A 61 3.79 1.07 22.33
C SER A 61 3.43 1.52 20.91
N PRO A 62 4.34 2.18 20.17
CA PRO A 62 4.09 2.59 18.78
C PRO A 62 3.57 1.42 17.91
N CYS A 63 4.02 0.20 18.22
CA CYS A 63 3.55 -1.04 17.61
C CYS A 63 2.06 -1.33 17.84
N GLN A 64 1.52 -1.08 19.03
CA GLN A 64 0.09 -1.26 19.33
C GLN A 64 -0.76 -0.20 18.61
N VAL A 65 -0.29 1.06 18.60
CA VAL A 65 -0.94 2.15 17.87
C VAL A 65 -0.98 1.84 16.37
N PHE A 66 0.14 1.37 15.81
CA PHE A 66 0.22 0.95 14.42
C PHE A 66 -0.71 -0.23 14.11
N LYS A 67 -0.75 -1.27 14.95
CA LYS A 67 -1.66 -2.42 14.75
C LYS A 67 -3.13 -1.96 14.67
N LYS A 68 -3.55 -1.04 15.55
CA LYS A 68 -4.89 -0.46 15.54
C LYS A 68 -5.18 0.32 14.25
N HIS A 69 -4.28 1.22 13.86
CA HIS A 69 -4.44 2.01 12.63
C HIS A 69 -4.43 1.14 11.37
N LYS A 70 -3.54 0.14 11.31
CA LYS A 70 -3.50 -0.83 10.23
C LYS A 70 -4.83 -1.58 10.11
N ALA A 71 -5.41 -2.02 11.23
CA ALA A 71 -6.69 -2.73 11.22
C ALA A 71 -7.86 -1.85 10.73
N GLN A 72 -7.82 -0.55 11.05
CA GLN A 72 -8.85 0.40 10.67
C GLN A 72 -8.74 0.87 9.21
N TYR A 73 -7.53 1.09 8.71
CA TYR A 73 -7.32 1.78 7.43
C TYR A 73 -6.66 0.92 6.34
N MET A 74 -5.98 -0.18 6.70
CA MET A 74 -5.22 -1.06 5.79
C MET A 74 -5.71 -2.50 5.88
N ARG A 75 -7.01 -2.70 5.68
CA ARG A 75 -7.65 -4.00 5.59
C ARG A 75 -8.43 -4.07 4.28
N CYS A 76 -8.29 -5.18 3.54
CA CYS A 76 -9.08 -5.45 2.34
C CYS A 76 -10.58 -5.29 2.59
N SER A 77 -11.31 -4.89 1.55
CA SER A 77 -12.77 -4.74 1.56
C SER A 77 -13.33 -3.69 2.54
N GLN A 78 -12.53 -2.69 2.92
CA GLN A 78 -13.02 -1.47 3.56
C GLN A 78 -13.20 -0.36 2.51
N GLU A 79 -14.06 0.62 2.77
CA GLU A 79 -14.25 1.79 1.89
C GLU A 79 -13.15 2.85 2.06
N THR A 80 -11.92 2.42 2.39
CA THR A 80 -10.77 3.33 2.47
C THR A 80 -10.00 3.31 1.15
N PRO A 81 -9.38 4.44 0.75
CA PRO A 81 -8.52 4.48 -0.43
C PRO A 81 -7.41 3.42 -0.41
N VAL A 82 -6.82 3.18 0.78
CA VAL A 82 -5.74 2.21 0.94
C VAL A 82 -6.25 0.76 0.83
N SER A 83 -7.47 0.48 1.29
CA SER A 83 -8.10 -0.84 1.06
C SER A 83 -8.36 -1.08 -0.42
N ILE A 84 -8.88 -0.09 -1.14
CA ILE A 84 -9.14 -0.20 -2.58
C ILE A 84 -7.83 -0.50 -3.34
N ILE A 85 -6.74 0.18 -2.97
CA ILE A 85 -5.39 -0.08 -3.51
C ILE A 85 -4.95 -1.52 -3.21
N LEU A 86 -5.17 -1.98 -1.98
CA LEU A 86 -4.81 -3.33 -1.54
C LEU A 86 -5.59 -4.41 -2.31
N ASP A 87 -6.89 -4.19 -2.55
CA ASP A 87 -7.75 -5.11 -3.30
C ASP A 87 -7.34 -5.17 -4.78
N GLN A 88 -7.06 -4.02 -5.39
CA GLN A 88 -6.53 -3.95 -6.76
C GLN A 88 -5.16 -4.62 -6.89
N LEU A 89 -4.29 -4.42 -5.90
CA LEU A 89 -2.97 -5.05 -5.86
C LEU A 89 -3.09 -6.57 -5.76
N ALA A 90 -3.95 -7.08 -4.87
CA ALA A 90 -4.19 -8.51 -4.71
C ALA A 90 -4.71 -9.15 -6.01
N PHE A 91 -5.62 -8.45 -6.71
CA PHE A 91 -6.11 -8.88 -8.01
C PHE A 91 -5.00 -8.94 -9.07
N GLY A 92 -4.19 -7.87 -9.20
CA GLY A 92 -3.06 -7.80 -10.13
C GLY A 92 -2.01 -8.88 -9.88
N MET A 93 -1.66 -9.13 -8.62
CA MET A 93 -0.76 -10.22 -8.23
C MET A 93 -1.34 -11.60 -8.58
N GLY A 94 -2.67 -11.77 -8.48
CA GLY A 94 -3.36 -12.99 -8.89
C GLY A 94 -3.24 -13.27 -10.39
N ILE A 95 -3.38 -12.23 -11.21
CA ILE A 95 -3.16 -12.31 -12.67
C ILE A 95 -1.70 -12.64 -12.96
N GLN A 96 -0.76 -11.93 -12.36
CA GLN A 96 0.67 -12.15 -12.55
C GLN A 96 1.07 -13.59 -12.23
N LYS A 97 0.55 -14.14 -11.14
CA LYS A 97 0.80 -15.54 -10.75
C LYS A 97 0.29 -16.54 -11.79
N ARG A 98 -0.85 -16.28 -12.42
CA ARG A 98 -1.41 -17.13 -13.48
C ARG A 98 -0.65 -17.03 -14.80
N GLY A 99 -0.06 -15.86 -15.08
CA GLY A 99 0.73 -15.59 -16.30
C GLY A 99 2.18 -16.11 -16.27
N GLY A 100 2.57 -16.93 -15.28
CA GLY A 100 3.95 -17.45 -15.15
C GLY A 100 4.79 -16.81 -14.04
N GLY A 101 4.25 -15.85 -13.30
CA GLY A 101 4.84 -15.28 -12.10
C GLY A 101 5.98 -14.27 -12.36
N SER A 102 6.16 -13.35 -11.40
CA SER A 102 7.38 -12.54 -11.34
C SER A 102 8.57 -13.46 -11.08
N LYS A 103 9.69 -13.25 -11.79
CA LYS A 103 10.96 -13.91 -11.46
C LYS A 103 11.28 -13.61 -10.00
N ILE A 104 11.17 -14.61 -9.13
CA ILE A 104 11.62 -14.52 -7.75
C ILE A 104 13.13 -14.29 -7.82
N VAL A 105 13.59 -13.15 -7.30
CA VAL A 105 15.03 -12.94 -7.07
C VAL A 105 15.41 -13.84 -5.91
N LEU A 106 15.84 -15.05 -6.23
CA LEU A 106 16.52 -15.94 -5.30
C LEU A 106 17.93 -15.39 -5.14
N TYR A 107 18.20 -14.71 -4.03
CA TYR A 107 19.58 -14.50 -3.61
C TYR A 107 20.16 -15.89 -3.37
N SER A 108 21.05 -16.32 -4.26
CA SER A 108 21.85 -17.52 -4.00
C SER A 108 22.74 -17.18 -2.82
N GLU A 109 22.56 -17.88 -1.70
CA GLU A 109 23.51 -17.79 -0.60
C GLU A 109 24.90 -18.09 -1.15
N GLU A 110 25.82 -17.21 -0.79
CA GLU A 110 27.20 -17.20 -1.25
C GLU A 110 27.85 -18.58 -1.03
N LYS A 111 28.61 -19.01 -2.03
CA LYS A 111 29.36 -20.27 -2.04
C LYS A 111 30.66 -20.16 -1.27
#